data_AF-A0AAW8KWK0-F1
#
_entry.id   AF-A0AAW8KWK0-F1
#
_cell.length_a   1.000
_cell.length_b   1.000
_cell.length_c   1.000
_cell.angle_alpha   90.00
_cell.angle_beta   90.00
_cell.angle_gamma   90.00
#
_symmetry.space_group_name_H-M   'P 1'
#
loop_
_entity.id
_entity.type
_entity.pdbx_description
1 polymer ?
#
loop_
_entity_poly.entity_id
_entity_poly.type
_entity_poly.pdbx_seq_one_letter_code
_entity_poly.pdbx_strand_id
1 'polypeptide(L)' 'MSGIDFEQLYYLAIQNATKKRKSDTNWVHVSRLGPGSTKARQICEYFGVDPEGTVFRKVENKEV' A
#
# COMPACT_ATOMS: atom_id res chain seq x y z
N MET A 1 -19.96 18.47 -4.01
CA MET A 1 -20.12 17.31 -3.11
C MET A 1 -18.72 16.86 -2.71
N SER A 2 -18.32 16.97 -1.44
CA SER A 2 -17.13 16.24 -0.98
C SER A 2 -17.60 14.81 -0.68
N GLY A 3 -17.63 13.99 -1.73
CA GLY A 3 -17.85 12.55 -1.58
C GLY A 3 -16.75 11.92 -0.74
N ILE A 4 -17.03 10.76 -0.16
CA ILE A 4 -16.00 9.94 0.47
C ILE A 4 -15.03 9.48 -0.61
N ASP A 5 -13.76 9.87 -0.52
CA ASP A 5 -12.69 9.32 -1.35
C ASP A 5 -12.28 7.96 -0.78
N PHE A 6 -12.91 6.90 -1.32
CA PHE A 6 -12.65 5.53 -0.92
C PHE A 6 -11.20 5.10 -1.17
N GLU A 7 -10.53 5.64 -2.18
CA GLU A 7 -9.14 5.28 -2.49
C GLU A 7 -8.20 5.86 -1.43
N GLN A 8 -8.40 7.12 -1.05
CA GLN A 8 -7.64 7.75 0.02
C GLN A 8 -7.89 7.08 1.38
N LEU A 9 -9.14 6.75 1.69
CA LEU A 9 -9.46 6.00 2.92
C LEU A 9 -8.84 4.61 2.92
N TYR A 10 -8.84 3.92 1.78
CA TYR A 10 -8.24 2.59 1.66
C TYR A 10 -6.72 2.65 1.84
N TYR A 11 -6.05 3.63 1.24
CA TYR A 11 -4.63 3.88 1.46
C TYR A 11 -4.30 4.12 2.94
N LEU A 12 -5.08 4.98 3.61
CA LEU A 12 -4.91 5.26 5.05
C LEU A 12 -5.14 4.02 5.90
N ALA A 13 -6.12 3.17 5.56
CA ALA A 13 -6.38 1.92 6.27
C ALA A 13 -5.19 0.96 6.17
N ILE A 14 -4.59 0.81 4.98
CA ILE A 14 -3.40 -0.02 4.77
C ILE A 14 -2.21 0.55 5.54
N GLN A 15 -1.98 1.87 5.46
CA GLN A 15 -0.85 2.53 6.11
C GLN A 15 -0.89 2.40 7.64
N ASN A 16 -2.08 2.47 8.24
CA ASN A 16 -2.28 2.39 9.70
C ASN A 16 -2.50 0.96 10.22
N ALA A 17 -2.45 -0.06 9.37
CA ALA A 17 -2.66 -1.43 9.81
C ALA A 17 -1.52 -1.91 10.74
N THR A 18 -1.88 -2.25 11.97
CA THR A 18 -0.96 -2.58 13.08
C THR A 18 -0.11 -3.85 12.89
N LYS A 19 -0.41 -4.66 11.87
CA LYS A 19 0.23 -5.97 11.64
C LYS A 19 1.46 -5.94 10.72
N LYS A 20 1.96 -4.75 10.33
CA LYS A 20 3.15 -4.66 9.49
C LYS A 20 4.40 -5.06 10.28
N ARG A 21 5.08 -6.13 9.88
CA ARG A 21 6.42 -6.42 10.42
C ARG A 21 7.44 -5.58 9.65
N LYS A 22 8.50 -5.13 10.34
CA LYS A 22 9.58 -4.32 9.73
C LYS A 22 10.26 -5.01 8.53
N SER A 23 10.25 -6.35 8.53
CA SER A 23 10.86 -7.17 7.47
C SER A 23 9.90 -7.54 6.34
N ASP A 24 8.60 -7.27 6.48
CA ASP A 24 7.66 -7.58 5.41
C ASP A 24 7.84 -6.57 4.28
N THR A 25 7.93 -7.09 3.06
CA THR A 25 7.74 -6.27 1.88
C THR A 25 6.32 -5.71 1.87
N ASN A 26 6.13 -4.57 1.19
CA ASN A 26 4.86 -3.87 1.16
C ASN A 26 3.74 -4.74 0.58
N TRP A 27 4.01 -5.58 -0.43
CA TRP A 27 3.01 -6.52 -0.94
C TRP A 27 2.62 -7.60 0.08
N VAL A 28 3.55 -8.08 0.90
CA VAL A 28 3.23 -9.05 1.98
C VAL A 28 2.36 -8.39 3.04
N HIS A 29 2.67 -7.15 3.41
CA HIS A 29 1.85 -6.36 4.33
C HIS A 29 0.41 -6.23 3.82
N VAL A 30 0.23 -5.79 2.57
CA VAL A 30 -1.10 -5.66 1.96
C VAL A 30 -1.81 -7.00 1.87
N SER A 31 -1.11 -8.08 1.49
CA SER A 31 -1.72 -9.41 1.36
C SER A 31 -2.30 -9.93 2.68
N ARG A 32 -1.66 -9.62 3.81
CA ARG A 32 -2.17 -10.01 5.15
C ARG A 32 -3.46 -9.31 5.55
N LEU A 33 -3.89 -8.28 4.81
CA LEU A 33 -5.17 -7.60 5.02
C LEU A 33 -6.32 -8.27 4.27
N GLY A 34 -6.05 -9.32 3.48
CA GLY A 34 -7.07 -10.09 2.75
C GLY A 34 -6.80 -10.29 1.26
N PRO A 35 -6.20 -9.34 0.51
CA PRO A 35 -5.88 -9.52 -0.90
C PRO A 35 -4.92 -10.69 -1.16
N GLY A 36 -5.17 -11.42 -2.25
CA GLY A 36 -4.19 -12.38 -2.77
C GLY A 36 -2.90 -11.68 -3.22
N SER A 37 -1.78 -12.42 -3.25
CA SER A 37 -0.44 -11.88 -3.52
C SER A 37 -0.33 -11.05 -4.81
N THR A 38 -0.95 -11.51 -5.90
CA THR A 38 -0.99 -10.78 -7.18
C THR A 38 -1.71 -9.44 -7.05
N LYS A 39 -2.86 -9.43 -6.36
CA LYS A 39 -3.65 -8.20 -6.15
C LYS A 39 -2.96 -7.26 -5.17
N ALA A 40 -2.27 -7.79 -4.17
CA ALA A 40 -1.51 -6.98 -3.22
C ALA A 40 -0.38 -6.19 -3.90
N ARG A 41 0.34 -6.80 -4.86
CA ARG A 41 1.33 -6.09 -5.70
C ARG A 41 0.70 -4.98 -6.52
N GLN A 42 -0.40 -5.30 -7.22
CA GLN A 42 -1.14 -4.32 -8.01
C GLN A 42 -1.64 -3.14 -7.17
N ILE A 43 -2.09 -3.39 -5.94
CA ILE A 43 -2.52 -2.32 -5.01
C ILE A 43 -1.33 -1.43 -4.61
N CYS A 44 -0.15 -2.01 -4.36
CA CYS A 44 1.05 -1.24 -4.07
C CYS A 44 1.40 -0.32 -5.26
N GLU A 45 1.50 -0.89 -6.46
CA GLU A 45 1.80 -0.15 -7.70
C GLU A 45 0.77 0.95 -7.97
N TYR A 46 -0.51 0.65 -7.79
CA TYR A 46 -1.61 1.59 -7.96
C TYR A 46 -1.47 2.83 -7.05
N PHE A 47 -1.06 2.63 -5.79
CA PHE A 47 -0.81 3.74 -4.87
C PHE A 47 0.58 4.39 -5.03
N GLY A 48 1.38 3.93 -5.98
CA GLY A 48 2.77 4.38 -6.17
C GLY A 48 3.70 3.93 -5.06
N VAL A 49 3.42 2.80 -4.41
CA VAL A 49 4.25 2.20 -3.36
C VAL A 49 5.07 1.07 -3.97
N ASP A 50 6.38 1.06 -3.72
CA ASP A 50 7.25 -0.06 -4.13
C ASP A 50 6.79 -1.36 -3.45
N PRO A 51 6.32 -2.38 -4.21
CA PRO A 51 5.84 -3.63 -3.63
C PRO A 51 6.91 -4.38 -2.84
N GLU A 52 8.18 -4.31 -3.26
CA GLU A 52 9.29 -5.05 -2.65
C GLU A 52 10.01 -4.23 -1.56
N GLY A 53 9.70 -2.94 -1.43
CA GLY A 53 10.15 -2.09 -0.33
C GLY A 53 9.52 -2.48 1.01
N THR A 54 10.14 -2.09 2.12
CA THR A 54 9.68 -2.40 3.49
C THR A 54 9.08 -1.19 4.22
N VAL A 55 9.07 -0.01 3.59
CA VAL A 55 8.42 1.20 4.10
C VAL A 55 7.20 1.47 3.23
N PHE A 56 6.01 1.53 3.85
CA PHE A 56 4.76 1.71 3.10
C PHE A 56 4.54 3.21 2.92
N ARG A 57 5.17 3.77 1.88
CA ARG A 57 5.05 5.17 1.48
C ARG A 57 5.07 5.26 -0.04
N LYS A 58 4.42 6.28 -0.58
CA LYS A 58 4.52 6.58 -2.01
C LYS A 58 5.97 6.87 -2.37
N VAL A 59 6.41 6.34 -3.50
CA VAL A 59 7.69 6.69 -4.09
C VAL A 59 7.52 8.11 -4.62
N GLU A 60 8.29 9.05 -4.08
CA GLU A 60 8.43 10.36 -4.70
C GLU A 60 9.13 10.12 -6.04
N ASN A 61 8.38 10.20 -7.14
CA ASN A 61 9.01 10.28 -8.45
C ASN A 61 9.81 11.59 -8.45
N LYS A 62 11.13 11.47 -8.30
CA LYS A 62 12.03 12.52 -8.74
C LYS A 62 11.85 12.56 -10.25
N GLU A 63 11.07 13.53 -10.72
CA GLU A 63 11.01 13.86 -12.15
C GLU A 63 12.45 14.00 -12.66
N VAL A 64 12.78 13.21 -13.69
CA VAL A 64 14.05 13.27 -14.43
C VAL A 64 13.87 14.25 -15.58
#